data_AF-A0AAD6V1T7-F1
#
_entry.id   AF-A0AAD6V1T7-F1
#
_cell.length_a   1.000
_cell.length_b   1.000
_cell.length_c   1.000
_cell.angle_alpha   90.00
_cell.angle_beta   90.00
_cell.angle_gamma   90.00
#
_symmetry.space_group_name_H-M   'P 1'
#
loop_
_entity.id
_entity.type
_entity.pdbx_description
1 polymer ?
#
loop_
_entity_poly.entity_id
_entity_poly.type
_entity_poly.pdbx_seq_one_letter_code
_entity_poly.pdbx_strand_id
1 'polypeptide(L)'
;MHQKAAHLQHTGLAIDHVAERFQHSHSTISEHFRKMLDILSGHDFYTKYVRLPRADDPPPDEIHNNPKWWPYFQNVLGTLDGAHISCTPSAEELHTARNRKGGVTQKLPHCCLF
;
A
#
# COMPACT_ATOMS: atom_id res chain seq x y z
N MET A 1 12.89 -20.66 12.93
CA MET A 1 11.52 -20.46 12.43
C MET A 1 10.87 -19.35 13.25
N HIS A 2 10.99 -18.10 12.82
CA HIS A 2 10.36 -16.95 13.49
C HIS A 2 9.33 -16.37 12.52
N GLN A 3 8.05 -16.58 12.82
CA GLN A 3 6.94 -15.87 12.19
C GLN A 3 7.14 -14.37 12.42
N LYS A 4 7.53 -13.64 11.38
CA LYS A 4 7.42 -12.18 11.37
C LYS A 4 6.05 -11.83 10.83
N ALA A 5 5.15 -11.45 11.74
CA ALA A 5 3.86 -10.88 11.40
C ALA A 5 4.09 -9.59 10.59
N ALA A 6 3.65 -9.59 9.33
CA ALA A 6 3.59 -8.40 8.52
C ALA A 6 2.51 -7.47 9.10
N HIS A 7 2.94 -6.40 9.77
CA HIS A 7 2.05 -5.36 10.24
C HIS A 7 1.71 -4.44 9.06
N LEU A 8 0.62 -4.74 8.35
CA LEU A 8 0.06 -3.85 7.34
C LEU A 8 -0.41 -2.55 8.03
N GLN A 9 0.29 -1.44 7.80
CA GLN A 9 -0.21 -0.10 8.15
C GLN A 9 -1.18 0.38 7.07
N HIS A 10 -2.46 -0.01 7.19
CA HIS A 10 -3.52 0.45 6.30
C HIS A 10 -4.17 1.72 6.85
N THR A 11 -4.15 2.80 6.05
CA THR A 11 -4.79 4.11 6.25
C THR A 11 -4.32 4.91 7.47
N GLY A 12 -3.96 6.18 7.27
CA GLY A 12 -3.41 7.05 8.31
C GLY A 12 -4.37 7.45 9.46
N LEU A 13 -5.52 6.79 9.59
CA LEU A 13 -6.43 6.95 10.72
C LEU A 13 -6.14 5.84 11.74
N ALA A 14 -5.77 6.23 12.96
CA ALA A 14 -5.64 5.27 14.04
C ALA A 14 -6.99 4.57 14.27
N ILE A 15 -6.96 3.27 14.56
CA ILE A 15 -8.16 2.49 14.86
C ILE A 15 -8.98 3.13 15.99
N ASP A 16 -8.31 3.85 16.89
CA ASP A 16 -8.89 4.63 17.97
C ASP A 16 -9.88 5.69 17.47
N HIS A 17 -9.52 6.46 16.43
CA HIS A 17 -10.39 7.48 15.84
C HIS A 17 -11.64 6.86 15.19
N VAL A 18 -11.47 5.68 14.58
CA VAL A 18 -12.58 4.97 13.93
C VAL A 18 -13.51 4.38 15.00
N ALA A 19 -12.94 3.75 16.02
CA ALA A 19 -13.68 3.22 17.16
C ALA A 19 -14.48 4.32 17.89
N GLU A 20 -13.88 5.49 18.12
CA GLU A 20 -14.55 6.66 18.68
C GLU A 20 -15.68 7.15 17.78
N ARG A 21 -15.45 7.31 16.48
CA ARG A 21 -16.48 7.80 15.55
C ARG A 21 -17.71 6.89 15.48
N PHE A 22 -17.48 5.58 15.47
CA PHE A 22 -18.55 4.59 15.34
C PHE A 22 -19.05 4.05 16.69
N GLN A 23 -18.47 4.51 17.81
CA GLN A 23 -18.81 4.08 19.17
C GLN A 23 -18.79 2.55 19.33
N HIS A 24 -17.77 1.92 18.75
CA HIS A 24 -17.58 0.47 18.77
C HIS A 24 -16.19 0.09 19.25
N SER A 25 -16.06 -1.14 19.76
CA SER A 25 -14.76 -1.65 20.22
C SER A 25 -13.77 -1.80 19.05
N HIS A 26 -12.47 -1.73 19.35
CA HIS A 26 -11.41 -1.96 18.35
C HIS A 26 -11.54 -3.34 17.68
N SER A 27 -11.99 -4.34 18.44
CA SER A 27 -12.25 -5.70 17.94
C SER A 27 -13.34 -5.68 16.88
N THR A 28 -14.47 -5.03 17.17
CA THR A 28 -15.61 -4.90 16.25
C THR A 28 -15.21 -4.17 14.97
N ILE A 29 -14.46 -3.06 15.09
CA ILE A 29 -13.94 -2.32 13.93
C ILE A 29 -13.01 -3.22 13.09
N SER A 30 -12.08 -3.92 13.74
CA SER A 30 -11.14 -4.83 13.06
C SER A 30 -11.86 -5.99 12.35
N GLU A 31 -12.89 -6.56 12.98
CA GLU A 31 -13.68 -7.64 12.40
C GLU A 31 -14.43 -7.18 11.15
N HIS A 32 -15.10 -6.03 11.22
CA HIS A 32 -15.79 -5.47 10.06
C HIS A 32 -14.81 -5.15 8.93
N PHE A 33 -13.67 -4.55 9.27
CA PHE A 33 -12.63 -4.27 8.29
C PHE A 33 -12.13 -5.55 7.60
N ARG A 34 -11.88 -6.63 8.35
CA ARG A 34 -11.53 -7.94 7.77
C ARG A 34 -12.61 -8.48 6.84
N LYS A 35 -13.88 -8.50 7.29
CA LYS A 35 -15.00 -8.96 6.45
C LYS A 35 -15.11 -8.16 5.14
N MET A 36 -14.92 -6.86 5.21
CA MET A 36 -14.92 -6.00 4.01
C MET A 36 -13.75 -6.34 3.09
N LEU A 37 -12.55 -6.55 3.63
CA LEU A 37 -11.40 -7.00 2.83
C LEU A 37 -11.66 -8.35 2.17
N ASP A 38 -12.23 -9.32 2.88
CA ASP A 38 -12.54 -10.64 2.34
C ASP A 38 -13.56 -10.55 1.19
N ILE A 39 -14.57 -9.68 1.32
CA ILE A 39 -15.55 -9.42 0.26
C ILE A 39 -14.88 -8.75 -0.95
N LEU A 40 -14.09 -7.70 -0.73
CA LEU A 40 -13.45 -6.91 -1.79
C LEU A 40 -12.36 -7.69 -2.53
N SER A 41 -11.66 -8.58 -1.83
CA SER A 41 -10.66 -9.48 -2.42
C SER A 41 -11.26 -10.79 -2.94
N GLY A 42 -12.54 -11.05 -2.64
CA GLY A 42 -13.27 -12.22 -3.10
C GLY A 42 -13.40 -12.24 -4.62
N HIS A 43 -13.40 -13.45 -5.19
CA HIS A 43 -13.39 -13.67 -6.64
C HIS A 43 -14.52 -12.94 -7.36
N ASP A 44 -15.76 -13.01 -6.85
CA ASP A 44 -16.94 -12.41 -7.50
C ASP A 44 -16.88 -10.89 -7.53
N PHE A 45 -16.33 -10.26 -6.49
CA PHE A 45 -16.14 -8.81 -6.49
C PHE A 45 -14.96 -8.43 -7.38
N TYR A 46 -13.82 -9.09 -7.18
CA TYR A 46 -12.58 -8.75 -7.86
C TYR A 46 -12.72 -8.87 -9.37
N THR A 47 -13.22 -10.01 -9.87
CA THR A 47 -13.36 -10.23 -11.32
C THR A 47 -14.42 -9.36 -11.98
N LYS A 48 -15.44 -8.93 -11.23
CA LYS A 48 -16.53 -8.09 -11.76
C LYS A 48 -16.18 -6.61 -11.80
N TYR A 49 -15.46 -6.12 -10.79
CA TYR A 49 -15.26 -4.68 -10.59
C TYR A 49 -13.81 -4.21 -10.74
N VAL A 50 -12.82 -5.09 -10.57
CA VAL A 50 -11.40 -4.72 -10.72
C VAL A 50 -10.95 -5.08 -12.14
N ARG A 51 -10.49 -4.07 -12.89
CA ARG A 51 -9.86 -4.25 -14.21
C ARG A 51 -8.43 -3.77 -14.13
N LEU A 52 -7.49 -4.69 -14.34
CA LEU A 52 -6.09 -4.35 -14.47
C LEU A 52 -5.84 -3.82 -15.90
N PRO A 53 -4.99 -2.80 -16.07
CA PRO A 53 -4.57 -2.38 -17.39
C PRO A 53 -3.79 -3.51 -18.07
N ARG A 54 -3.95 -3.64 -19.37
CA ARG A 54 -3.17 -4.52 -20.22
C ARG A 54 -1.80 -3.90 -20.49
N ALA A 55 -0.87 -4.72 -20.96
CA ALA A 55 0.48 -4.26 -21.30
C ALA A 55 0.53 -3.25 -22.44
N ASP A 56 -0.49 -3.28 -23.30
CA ASP A 56 -0.67 -2.39 -24.44
C ASP A 56 -1.59 -1.20 -24.14
N ASP A 57 -2.18 -1.11 -22.95
CA ASP A 57 -3.05 0.01 -22.60
C ASP A 57 -2.19 1.29 -22.47
N PRO A 58 -2.56 2.38 -23.17
CA PRO A 58 -1.79 3.61 -23.11
C PRO A 58 -1.89 4.23 -21.72
N PRO A 59 -0.79 4.78 -21.19
CA PRO A 59 -0.82 5.52 -19.93
C PRO A 59 -1.66 6.80 -20.11
N PRO A 60 -2.26 7.32 -19.01
CA PRO A 60 -3.00 8.58 -19.07
C PRO A 60 -2.19 9.72 -19.68
N ASP A 61 -2.85 10.56 -20.47
CA ASP A 61 -2.23 11.67 -21.19
C ASP A 61 -1.47 12.63 -20.26
N GLU A 62 -1.94 12.81 -19.02
CA GLU A 62 -1.30 13.65 -18.02
C GLU A 62 0.09 13.15 -17.60
N ILE A 63 0.31 11.83 -17.68
CA ILE A 63 1.60 11.21 -17.38
C ILE A 63 2.45 11.13 -18.65
N HIS A 64 1.85 10.69 -19.76
CA HIS A 64 2.55 10.52 -21.03
C HIS A 64 3.08 11.84 -21.59
N ASN A 65 2.28 12.91 -21.55
CA ASN A 65 2.64 14.21 -22.13
C ASN A 65 3.47 15.08 -21.18
N ASN A 66 3.73 14.61 -19.95
CA ASN A 66 4.54 15.35 -18.98
C ASN A 66 6.01 14.89 -19.06
N PRO A 67 6.92 15.71 -19.64
CA PRO A 67 8.32 15.32 -19.82
C PRO A 67 9.07 15.11 -18.49
N LYS A 68 8.56 15.63 -17.38
CA LYS A 68 9.12 15.38 -16.05
C LYS A 68 8.77 13.99 -15.52
N TRP A 69 7.60 13.46 -15.87
CA TRP A 69 7.09 12.20 -15.32
C TRP A 69 7.37 11.03 -16.27
N TRP A 70 7.22 11.23 -17.57
CA TRP A 70 7.34 10.17 -18.57
C TRP A 70 8.57 9.27 -18.44
N PRO A 71 9.80 9.78 -18.18
CA PRO A 71 10.98 8.93 -18.03
C PRO A 71 10.89 7.89 -16.90
N TYR A 72 10.05 8.13 -15.88
CA TYR A 72 9.87 7.23 -14.73
C TYR A 72 8.74 6.22 -14.91
N PHE A 73 7.79 6.51 -15.81
CA PHE A 73 6.60 5.68 -16.04
C PHE A 73 6.62 4.96 -17.39
N GLN A 74 7.63 5.22 -18.22
CA GLN A 74 7.84 4.49 -19.46
C GLN A 74 8.04 3.00 -19.12
N ASN A 75 7.09 2.16 -19.55
CA ASN A 75 7.02 0.71 -19.32
C ASN A 75 6.50 0.26 -17.93
N VAL A 76 5.81 1.11 -17.17
CA VAL A 76 5.18 0.70 -15.90
C VAL A 76 3.70 0.36 -16.12
N LEU A 77 3.28 -0.87 -15.80
CA LEU A 77 1.86 -1.28 -15.83
C LEU A 77 1.08 -0.73 -14.63
N GLY A 78 1.78 -0.53 -13.52
CA GLY A 78 1.24 0.06 -12.31
C GLY A 78 2.31 0.15 -11.23
N THR A 79 2.18 1.13 -10.34
CA THR A 79 3.02 1.24 -9.16
C THR A 79 2.27 0.69 -7.96
N LEU A 80 2.83 -0.33 -7.30
CA LEU A 80 2.43 -0.67 -5.93
C LEU A 80 3.19 0.26 -4.99
N ASP A 81 2.70 1.49 -4.84
CA ASP A 81 3.20 2.38 -3.80
C ASP A 81 2.52 2.04 -2.47
N GLY A 82 3.28 1.49 -1.51
CA GLY A 82 2.83 1.55 -0.11
C GLY A 82 2.98 0.30 0.74
N ALA A 83 4.12 -0.40 0.70
CA ALA A 83 4.50 -1.27 1.81
C ALA A 83 5.73 -0.71 2.53
N HIS A 84 5.56 -0.29 3.78
CA HIS A 84 6.68 0.03 4.68
C HIS A 84 6.91 -1.19 5.56
N ILE A 85 8.04 -1.86 5.41
CA ILE A 85 8.42 -2.98 6.26
C ILE A 85 9.35 -2.47 7.36
N SER A 86 9.08 -2.84 8.61
CA SER A 86 10.01 -2.59 9.71
C SER A 86 11.36 -3.24 9.42
N CYS A 87 12.42 -2.45 9.42
CA CYS A 87 13.77 -2.92 9.14
C CYS A 87 14.72 -2.57 10.28
N THR A 88 15.85 -3.28 10.34
CA THR A 88 16.97 -2.98 11.24
C THR A 88 18.19 -2.76 10.35
N PRO A 89 18.33 -1.56 9.76
CA PRO A 89 19.39 -1.26 8.82
C PRO A 89 20.71 -1.02 9.57
N SER A 90 21.82 -0.99 8.84
CA SER A 90 23.13 -0.66 9.39
C SER A 90 23.17 0.78 9.93
N ALA A 91 24.16 1.11 10.77
CA ALA A 91 24.30 2.45 11.34
C ALA A 91 24.38 3.56 10.27
N GLU A 92 24.94 3.24 9.11
CA GLU A 92 25.09 4.13 7.96
C GLU A 92 23.76 4.38 7.23
N GLU A 93 22.86 3.41 7.24
CA GLU A 93 21.58 3.43 6.51
C GLU A 93 20.38 3.86 7.38
N LEU A 94 20.58 3.97 8.71
CA LEU A 94 19.55 4.38 9.67
C LEU A 94 18.89 5.72 9.33
N HIS A 95 19.66 6.68 8.82
CA HIS A 95 19.14 7.99 8.47
C HIS A 95 18.10 7.91 7.33
N THR A 96 18.35 7.04 6.35
CA THR A 96 17.51 6.84 5.16
C THR A 96 16.27 6.00 5.45
N ALA A 97 16.34 5.12 6.45
CA ALA A 97 15.24 4.25 6.84
C ALA A 97 14.27 4.89 7.86
N ARG A 98 14.46 6.16 8.24
CA ARG A 98 13.61 6.82 9.22
C ARG A 98 12.32 7.33 8.58
N ASN A 99 11.18 6.89 9.09
CA ASN A 99 9.88 7.36 8.64
C ASN A 99 9.46 8.67 9.32
N ARG A 100 8.41 9.30 8.78
CA ARG A 100 7.86 10.57 9.28
C ARG A 100 7.40 10.52 10.75
N LYS A 101 7.11 9.33 11.29
CA LYS A 101 6.72 9.10 12.70
C LYS A 101 7.91 8.75 13.60
N GLY A 102 9.13 8.80 13.09
CA GLY A 102 10.35 8.51 13.84
C GLY A 102 10.71 7.03 13.97
N GLY A 103 9.92 6.11 13.41
CA GLY A 103 10.22 4.69 13.35
C GLY A 103 11.18 4.34 12.21
N VAL A 104 11.80 3.16 12.29
CA VAL A 104 12.73 2.66 11.27
C VAL A 104 11.99 1.68 10.36
N THR A 105 11.73 2.08 9.12
CA THR A 105 11.03 1.27 8.11
C THR A 105 11.66 1.48 6.75
N GLN A 106 11.88 0.40 6.01
CA GLN A 106 12.25 0.48 4.60
C GLN A 106 10.98 0.47 3.76
N LYS A 107 10.83 1.48 2.91
CA LYS A 107 9.82 1.44 1.84
C LYS A 107 10.20 0.28 0.92
N LEU A 108 9.27 -0.62 0.63
CA LEU A 108 9.47 -1.60 -0.44
C LEU A 108 9.75 -0.80 -1.71
N PRO A 109 10.95 -0.93 -2.31
CA PRO A 109 11.27 -0.16 -3.49
C PRO A 109 10.32 -0.61 -4.60
N HIS A 110 9.42 0.29 -4.98
CA HIS A 110 8.66 0.30 -6.24
C HIS A 110 8.54 -1.09 -6.87
N CYS A 111 7.57 -1.88 -6.39
CA CYS A 111 7.09 -3.00 -7.20
C CYS A 111 6.34 -2.37 -8.38
N CYS A 112 7.09 -1.97 -9.39
CA CYS A 112 6.54 -1.78 -10.72
C CYS A 112 6.19 -3.18 -11.22
N LEU A 113 4.91 -3.41 -11.48
CA LEU A 113 4.53 -4.53 -12.34
C LEU A 113 5.03 -4.13 -13.74
N PHE A 114 6.01 -4.86 -14.23
CA PHE A 114 6.53 -4.78 -15.60
C PHE A 114 5.88 -5.86 -16.45
#